data_AF-A0AB35MX18-F1
#
_entry.id   AF-A0AB35MX18-F1
#
_cell.length_a   1.000
_cell.length_b   1.000
_cell.length_c   1.000
_cell.angle_alpha   90.00
_cell.angle_beta   90.00
_cell.angle_gamma   90.00
#
_symmetry.space_group_name_H-M   'P 1'
#
loop_
_entity.id
_entity.type
_entity.pdbx_description
1 polymer ?
#
loop_
_entity_poly.entity_id
_entity_poly.type
_entity_poly.pdbx_seq_one_letter_code
_entity_poly.pdbx_strand_id
1 'polypeptide(L)'
;MNKLMSFVVTSNFLSLGFVYLFERLTGSLAIQFLSDYAFYSMLLLIGLGSIFSFSGHKVGYSDPSNVAGVAASSLIENNSSKHTVVTKLESTGLGGRFLLASLFPLAYCVIA
;
A
#
# COMPACT_ATOMS: atom_id res chain seq x y z
N MET A 1 -5.71 19.21 11.61
CA MET A 1 -4.73 18.11 11.43
C MET A 1 -4.53 17.91 9.93
N ASN A 2 -3.28 17.90 9.43
CA ASN A 2 -3.02 17.69 8.00
C ASN A 2 -3.56 16.32 7.54
N LYS A 3 -4.15 16.24 6.34
CA LYS A 3 -4.76 15.00 5.81
C LYS A 3 -3.80 13.81 5.84
N LEU A 4 -2.50 14.05 5.60
CA LEU A 4 -1.45 13.03 5.67
C LEU A 4 -1.22 12.54 7.11
N MET A 5 -1.15 13.45 8.08
CA MET A 5 -0.95 13.08 9.49
C MET A 5 -2.12 12.25 10.02
N SER A 6 -3.35 12.62 9.65
CA SER A 6 -4.53 11.82 9.99
C SER A 6 -4.44 10.41 9.39
N PHE A 7 -4.01 10.28 8.13
CA PHE A 7 -3.84 8.98 7.48
C PHE A 7 -2.80 8.11 8.19
N VAL A 8 -1.64 8.68 8.52
CA VAL A 8 -0.55 7.98 9.22
C VAL A 8 -1.02 7.47 10.58
N VAL A 9 -1.69 8.30 11.36
CA VAL A 9 -2.20 7.92 12.68
C VAL A 9 -3.28 6.84 12.54
N THR A 10 -4.28 7.05 11.69
CA THR A 10 -5.38 6.08 11.52
C THR A 10 -4.90 4.74 10.99
N SER A 11 -3.97 4.71 10.02
CA SER A 11 -3.44 3.45 9.47
C SER A 11 -2.65 2.64 10.49
N ASN A 12 -1.85 3.29 11.33
CA ASN A 12 -1.11 2.62 12.41
C ASN A 12 -2.03 2.08 13.52
N PHE A 13 -3.03 2.86 13.94
CA PHE A 13 -4.01 2.36 14.93
C PHE A 13 -4.81 1.19 14.38
N LEU A 14 -5.22 1.27 13.11
CA LEU A 14 -5.99 0.23 12.45
C LEU A 14 -5.17 -1.06 12.28
N SER A 15 -3.88 -0.96 11.92
CA SER A 15 -3.01 -2.13 11.80
C SER A 15 -2.78 -2.81 13.14
N LEU A 16 -2.51 -2.03 14.20
CA LEU A 16 -2.33 -2.58 15.54
C LEU A 16 -3.61 -3.27 16.02
N GLY A 17 -4.77 -2.63 15.82
CA GLY A 17 -6.07 -3.22 16.12
C GLY A 17 -6.32 -4.50 15.34
N PHE A 18 -5.92 -4.56 14.07
CA PHE A 18 -6.05 -5.75 13.24
C PHE A 18 -5.17 -6.89 13.74
N VAL A 19 -3.88 -6.64 14.03
CA VAL A 19 -2.96 -7.66 14.57
C VAL A 19 -3.46 -8.17 15.91
N TYR A 20 -3.92 -7.27 16.79
CA TYR A 20 -4.50 -7.66 18.09
C TYR A 20 -5.75 -8.53 17.95
N LEU A 21 -6.68 -8.14 17.07
CA LEU A 21 -7.89 -8.91 16.83
C LEU A 21 -7.57 -10.27 16.20
N PHE A 22 -6.65 -10.30 15.23
CA PHE A 22 -6.21 -11.52 14.57
C PHE A 22 -5.58 -12.50 15.55
N GLU A 23 -4.70 -12.02 16.44
CA GLU A 23 -4.10 -12.86 17.47
C GLU A 23 -5.14 -13.37 18.46
N ARG A 24 -6.09 -12.52 18.87
CA ARG A 24 -7.16 -12.95 19.78
C ARG A 24 -8.05 -14.04 19.18
N LEU A 25 -8.28 -14.01 17.86
CA LEU A 25 -9.14 -14.97 17.17
C LEU A 25 -8.40 -16.28 16.84
N THR A 26 -7.13 -16.19 16.45
CA THR A 26 -6.39 -17.32 15.85
C THR A 26 -5.34 -17.89 16.80
N GLY A 27 -4.78 -17.07 17.70
CA GLY A 27 -3.70 -17.44 18.62
C GLY A 27 -2.42 -17.92 17.92
N SER A 28 -2.24 -17.59 16.64
CA SER A 28 -1.22 -18.21 15.79
C SER A 28 0.10 -17.44 15.75
N LEU A 29 0.12 -16.15 16.09
CA LEU A 29 1.34 -15.33 16.03
C LEU A 29 2.18 -15.51 17.30
N ALA A 30 1.63 -16.11 18.36
CA ALA A 30 2.28 -16.39 19.63
C ALA A 30 2.95 -15.13 20.20
N ILE A 31 2.22 -14.02 20.22
CA ILE A 31 2.78 -12.71 20.53
C ILE A 31 3.13 -12.62 22.02
N GLN A 32 4.39 -12.29 22.34
CA GLN A 32 4.89 -12.20 23.71
C GLN A 32 5.21 -10.77 24.14
N PHE A 33 5.66 -9.92 23.21
CA PHE A 33 6.11 -8.57 23.52
C PHE A 33 5.37 -7.50 22.69
N LEU A 34 5.39 -6.27 23.19
CA LEU A 34 4.79 -5.14 22.48
C LEU A 34 5.54 -4.82 21.16
N SER A 35 6.83 -5.15 21.09
CA SER A 35 7.63 -5.04 19.86
C SER A 35 7.12 -5.96 18.74
N ASP A 36 6.59 -7.14 19.07
CA ASP A 36 6.03 -8.07 18.08
C ASP A 36 4.79 -7.48 17.42
N TYR A 37 3.91 -6.82 18.19
CA TYR A 37 2.74 -6.12 17.63
C TYR A 37 3.15 -5.00 16.66
N ALA A 38 4.21 -4.27 16.99
CA ALA A 38 4.77 -3.25 16.10
C ALA A 38 5.37 -3.87 14.85
N PHE A 39 6.10 -4.98 14.98
CA PHE A 39 6.70 -5.70 13.86
C PHE A 39 5.65 -6.23 12.87
N TYR A 40 4.61 -6.92 13.36
CA TYR A 40 3.54 -7.42 12.49
C TYR A 40 2.72 -6.28 11.87
N SER A 41 2.50 -5.20 12.61
CA SER A 41 1.85 -4.00 12.06
C SER A 41 2.69 -3.39 10.94
N MET A 42 4.00 -3.25 11.13
CA MET A 42 4.92 -2.78 10.10
C MET A 42 4.85 -3.65 8.84
N LEU A 43 4.90 -4.98 8.98
CA LEU A 43 4.79 -5.90 7.85
C LEU A 43 3.47 -5.74 7.10
N LEU A 44 2.36 -5.55 7.81
CA LEU A 44 1.05 -5.31 7.21
C LEU A 44 1.03 -4.01 6.40
N LEU A 45 1.52 -2.91 6.98
CA LEU A 45 1.60 -1.62 6.27
C LEU A 45 2.52 -1.66 5.06
N ILE A 46 3.68 -2.31 5.16
CA ILE A 46 4.60 -2.49 4.03
C ILE A 46 3.97 -3.36 2.95
N GLY A 47 3.32 -4.46 3.33
CA GLY A 47 2.60 -5.33 2.43
C GLY A 47 1.54 -4.56 1.64
N LEU A 48 0.65 -3.83 2.33
CA LEU A 48 -0.34 -2.98 1.69
C LEU A 48 0.30 -1.89 0.82
N GLY A 49 1.34 -1.22 1.32
CA GLY A 49 2.09 -0.21 0.59
C GLY A 49 2.64 -0.75 -0.73
N SER A 50 3.27 -1.93 -0.69
CA SER A 50 3.79 -2.61 -1.87
C SER A 50 2.69 -2.98 -2.85
N ILE A 51 1.57 -3.56 -2.37
CA ILE A 51 0.44 -3.92 -3.23
C ILE A 51 -0.10 -2.67 -3.93
N PHE A 52 -0.40 -1.60 -3.21
CA PHE A 52 -0.93 -0.38 -3.82
C PHE A 52 0.08 0.33 -4.73
N SER A 53 1.39 0.23 -4.44
CA SER A 53 2.43 0.76 -5.32
C SER A 53 2.58 -0.03 -6.63
N PHE A 54 2.42 -1.35 -6.60
CA PHE A 54 2.64 -2.23 -7.77
C PHE A 54 1.37 -2.65 -8.52
N SER A 55 0.18 -2.53 -7.91
CA SER A 55 -1.10 -2.90 -8.53
C SER A 55 -1.46 -2.06 -9.77
N GLY A 56 -0.69 -1.01 -10.07
CA GLY A 56 -0.79 -0.20 -11.29
C GLY A 56 -0.08 -0.77 -12.54
N HIS A 57 0.54 -1.96 -12.48
CA HIS A 57 1.11 -2.63 -13.66
C HIS A 57 0.03 -3.46 -14.39
N LYS A 58 -0.81 -2.79 -15.19
CA LYS A 58 -1.41 -3.46 -16.35
C LYS A 58 -0.38 -3.48 -17.46
N VAL A 59 -0.14 -4.68 -17.99
CA VAL A 59 0.59 -5.00 -19.23
C VAL A 59 0.49 -3.85 -20.23
N GLY A 60 1.64 -3.23 -20.51
CA GLY A 60 1.74 -2.00 -21.29
C GLY A 60 1.31 -2.22 -22.73
N TYR A 61 0.06 -1.86 -23.04
CA TYR A 61 -0.32 -1.46 -24.41
C TYR A 61 0.26 -0.08 -24.77
N SER A 62 0.91 0.60 -23.82
CA SER A 62 1.48 1.94 -23.98
C SER A 62 3.01 1.97 -23.87
N ASP A 63 3.66 0.80 -23.84
CA ASP A 63 5.13 0.74 -23.91
C ASP A 63 5.55 1.06 -25.36
N PRO A 64 6.39 2.09 -25.61
CA PRO A 64 6.83 2.45 -26.96
C PRO A 64 7.61 1.33 -27.67
N SER A 65 8.11 0.34 -26.92
CA SER A 65 8.71 -0.88 -27.47
C SER A 65 7.68 -1.89 -28.00
N ASN A 66 6.41 -1.77 -27.59
CA ASN A 66 5.32 -2.67 -27.94
C ASN A 66 4.41 -2.05 -29.01
N VAL A 67 4.91 -2.03 -30.25
CA VAL A 67 4.28 -1.40 -31.43
C VAL A 67 2.84 -1.89 -31.67
N ALA A 68 2.57 -3.16 -31.39
CA ALA A 68 1.23 -3.74 -31.49
C ALA A 68 0.24 -3.14 -30.47
N GLY A 69 0.73 -2.82 -29.26
CA GLY A 69 -0.07 -2.21 -28.22
C GLY A 69 -0.42 -0.75 -28.53
N VAL A 70 0.55 0.00 -29.07
CA VAL A 70 0.38 1.40 -29.48
C VAL A 70 -0.60 1.52 -30.65
N ALA A 71 -0.52 0.61 -31.64
CA ALA A 71 -1.45 0.57 -32.77
C ALA A 71 -2.89 0.26 -32.32
N ALA A 72 -3.08 -0.75 -31.46
CA ALA A 72 -4.39 -1.09 -30.91
C ALA A 72 -4.95 0.04 -30.01
N SER A 73 -4.10 0.69 -29.21
CA SER A 73 -4.51 1.81 -28.35
C SER A 73 -4.88 3.07 -29.14
N SER A 74 -4.36 3.25 -30.36
CA SER A 74 -4.69 4.39 -31.24
C SER A 74 -6.06 4.26 -31.91
N LEU A 75 -6.62 3.05 -31.98
CA LEU A 75 -7.94 2.75 -32.55
C LEU A 75 -9.07 2.82 -31.50
N ILE A 76 -8.72 2.91 -30.21
CA ILE A 76 -9.69 2.99 -29.11
C ILE A 76 -9.89 4.46 -28.76
N GLU A 77 -11.13 4.94 -28.90
CA GLU A 77 -11.48 6.34 -28.66
C GLU A 77 -11.09 6.78 -27.25
N ASN A 78 -10.40 7.92 -27.19
CA ASN A 78 -9.58 8.41 -26.09
C ASN A 78 -10.41 9.04 -24.95
N ASN A 79 -11.39 8.30 -24.41
CA ASN A 79 -12.12 8.69 -23.18
C ASN A 79 -11.74 7.81 -21.97
N SER A 80 -11.08 6.66 -22.18
CA SER A 80 -10.71 5.72 -21.11
C SER A 80 -9.31 5.96 -20.50
N SER A 81 -8.41 6.62 -21.26
CA SER A 81 -7.02 6.87 -20.84
C SER A 81 -6.91 7.82 -19.63
N LYS A 82 -7.78 8.86 -19.56
CA LYS A 82 -7.79 9.81 -18.44
C LYS A 82 -8.15 9.13 -17.12
N HIS A 83 -9.09 8.18 -17.15
CA HIS A 83 -9.55 7.50 -15.94
C HIS A 83 -8.51 6.52 -15.37
N THR A 84 -7.76 5.86 -16.25
CA THR A 84 -6.73 4.87 -15.91
C THR A 84 -5.43 5.50 -15.42
N VAL A 85 -5.04 6.66 -15.96
CA VAL A 85 -3.86 7.41 -15.48
C VAL A 85 -4.09 8.00 -14.08
N VAL A 86 -5.29 8.55 -13.83
CA VAL A 86 -5.63 9.14 -12.51
C VAL A 86 -5.68 8.07 -11.41
N THR A 87 -6.30 6.92 -11.68
CA THR A 87 -6.33 5.80 -10.71
C THR A 87 -4.95 5.21 -10.43
N LYS A 88 -4.04 5.20 -11.42
CA LYS A 88 -2.65 4.76 -11.23
C LYS A 88 -1.86 5.71 -10.33
N LEU A 89 -1.95 7.03 -10.57
CA LEU A 89 -1.29 8.03 -9.72
C LEU A 89 -1.82 8.00 -8.28
N GLU A 90 -3.13 7.80 -8.12
CA GLU A 90 -3.77 7.70 -6.81
C GLU A 90 -3.34 6.43 -6.06
N SER A 91 -3.27 5.28 -6.74
CA SER A 91 -2.80 4.00 -6.16
C SER A 91 -1.31 4.07 -5.74
N THR A 92 -0.44 4.59 -6.60
CA THR A 92 0.99 4.74 -6.27
C THR A 92 1.20 5.77 -5.16
N GLY A 93 0.44 6.86 -5.15
CA GLY A 93 0.44 7.85 -4.08
C GLY A 93 -0.06 7.29 -2.74
N LEU A 94 -1.04 6.38 -2.78
CA LEU A 94 -1.54 5.68 -1.59
C LEU A 94 -0.52 4.68 -1.05
N GLY A 95 0.15 3.92 -1.93
CA GLY A 95 1.21 2.99 -1.56
C GLY A 95 2.38 3.69 -0.85
N GLY A 96 2.82 4.84 -1.38
CA GLY A 96 3.84 5.67 -0.74
C GLY A 96 3.45 6.16 0.65
N ARG A 97 2.16 6.48 0.88
CA ARG A 97 1.66 6.90 2.20
C ARG A 97 1.67 5.76 3.22
N PHE A 98 1.34 4.53 2.80
CA PHE A 98 1.43 3.35 3.67
C PHE A 98 2.89 3.02 4.03
N LEU A 99 3.81 3.13 3.07
CA LEU A 99 5.24 2.98 3.35
C LEU A 99 5.74 4.04 4.33
N LEU A 100 5.31 5.29 4.18
CA LEU A 100 5.67 6.35 5.12
C LEU A 100 5.12 6.07 6.52
N ALA A 101 3.90 5.56 6.61
CA ALA A 101 3.27 5.20 7.88
C ALA A 101 3.96 4.03 8.58
N SER A 102 4.59 3.10 7.85
CA SER A 102 5.36 1.98 8.43
C SER A 102 6.68 2.38 9.11
N LEU A 103 7.18 3.60 8.89
CA LEU A 103 8.41 4.08 9.54
C LEU A 103 8.27 4.21 11.06
N PHE A 104 7.07 4.48 11.57
CA PHE A 104 6.80 4.60 13.00
C PHE A 104 6.94 3.27 13.75
N PRO A 105 6.27 2.18 13.35
CA PRO A 105 6.44 0.90 14.00
C PRO A 105 7.85 0.34 13.78
N LEU A 106 8.49 0.62 12.63
CA LEU A 106 9.90 0.31 12.42
C LEU A 106 10.79 1.00 13.48
N ALA A 107 10.64 2.31 13.67
CA ALA A 107 11.41 3.05 14.66
C ALA A 107 11.18 2.50 16.08
N TYR A 108 9.94 2.12 16.40
CA TYR A 108 9.63 1.46 17.66
C TYR A 108 10.35 0.12 17.81
N CYS A 109 10.34 -0.74 16.80
CA CYS A 109 11.06 -2.02 16.82
C CYS A 109 12.58 -1.88 16.97
N VAL A 110 13.17 -0.77 16.51
CA VAL A 110 14.62 -0.51 16.66
C VAL A 110 14.97 -0.01 18.07
N ILE A 111 14.04 0.66 18.74
CA ILE A 111 14.25 1.25 20.08
C ILE A 111 13.88 0.29 21.21
N ALA A 112 12.89 -0.57 20.99
CA ALA A 112 12.36 -1.54 21.96
C ALA A 112 13.30 -2.73 22.18
#